data_AF-A0A926YI61-F1
#
_entry.id   AF-A0A926YI61-F1
#
_cell.length_a   1.000
_cell.length_b   1.000
_cell.length_c   1.000
_cell.angle_alpha   90.00
_cell.angle_beta   90.00
_cell.angle_gamma   90.00
#
_symmetry.space_group_name_H-M   'P 1'
#
loop_
_entity.id
_entity.type
_entity.pdbx_description
1 polymer ?
#
loop_
_entity_poly.entity_id
_entity_poly.type
_entity_poly.pdbx_seq_one_letter_code
_entity_poly.pdbx_strand_id
1 'polypeptide(L)'
;MTAIDYCLAWIFWTVFELEDELCQEAYLGMLRQVTPCPIDQHIWDESGYHPINFCDALRLACAIDRNVDAIVTWEPDQFAQTADEHQHVQSHRYFYKPMVAEGLEPDETLMLRLGVFSVAAFLLNFSGTGRRRFLRSRWLQCFRLEALQFGCSGSEHQASITLCDPTGEYLTVNASGDSPFDAIQQAIDQVVDRYFEIPARQLSRFYVPQTPILGANATVEVVICIECGDQSIQKSASHSNMLRAAAEAYVKVINDLCRHPDMPIVA
;
A
#
# COMPACT_ATOMS: atom_id res chain seq x y z
N MET A 1 0.47 -11.38 -11.48
CA MET A 1 0.47 -12.84 -11.73
C MET A 1 1.48 -13.14 -12.83
N THR A 2 2.31 -14.15 -12.59
CA THR A 2 3.34 -14.58 -13.55
C THR A 2 2.76 -15.61 -14.52
N ALA A 3 3.46 -15.89 -15.62
CA ALA A 3 3.07 -16.95 -16.56
C ALA A 3 3.00 -18.36 -15.92
N ILE A 4 3.60 -18.57 -14.74
CA ILE A 4 3.52 -19.83 -13.98
C ILE A 4 2.15 -19.97 -13.27
N ASP A 5 1.46 -18.85 -13.03
CA ASP A 5 0.08 -18.81 -12.53
C ASP A 5 -0.96 -19.00 -13.65
N TYR A 6 -0.56 -18.78 -14.91
CA TYR A 6 -1.41 -18.93 -16.11
C TYR A 6 -1.92 -20.37 -16.31
N CYS A 7 -1.10 -21.38 -15.99
CA CYS A 7 -1.51 -22.78 -16.06
C CYS A 7 -2.64 -23.11 -15.08
N LEU A 8 -2.74 -22.39 -13.95
CA LEU A 8 -3.80 -22.59 -12.96
C LEU A 8 -5.12 -21.98 -13.42
N ALA A 9 -5.07 -20.80 -14.02
CA ALA A 9 -6.23 -20.16 -14.65
C ALA A 9 -6.74 -20.98 -15.84
N TRP A 10 -5.84 -21.58 -16.64
CA TRP A 10 -6.22 -22.41 -17.78
C TRP A 10 -6.85 -23.75 -17.36
N ILE A 11 -6.37 -24.38 -16.28
CA ILE A 11 -7.00 -25.59 -15.69
C ILE A 11 -8.35 -25.25 -15.03
N PHE A 12 -8.54 -24.03 -14.53
CA PHE A 12 -9.84 -23.57 -14.03
C PHE A 12 -10.91 -23.57 -15.14
N TRP A 13 -10.57 -23.11 -16.34
CA TRP A 13 -11.46 -23.11 -17.52
C TRP A 13 -11.97 -24.51 -17.89
N THR A 14 -11.15 -25.54 -17.67
CA THR A 14 -11.52 -26.93 -17.97
C THR A 14 -12.27 -27.63 -16.83
N VAL A 15 -12.18 -27.13 -15.58
CA VAL A 15 -12.78 -27.78 -14.40
C VAL A 15 -14.15 -27.20 -14.01
N PHE A 16 -14.43 -25.92 -14.29
CA PHE A 16 -15.61 -25.22 -13.76
C PHE A 16 -16.76 -24.99 -14.75
N GLU A 17 -16.90 -25.82 -15.80
CA GLU A 17 -18.04 -25.86 -16.75
C GLU A 17 -18.87 -24.55 -16.87
N LEU A 18 -18.32 -23.60 -17.62
CA LEU A 18 -18.92 -22.58 -18.52
C LEU A 18 -20.30 -21.91 -18.31
N GLU A 19 -21.02 -22.07 -17.20
CA GLU A 19 -22.38 -21.49 -17.10
C GLU A 19 -22.48 -20.17 -16.30
N ASP A 20 -21.43 -19.75 -15.59
CA ASP A 20 -21.46 -18.50 -14.79
C ASP A 20 -20.68 -17.35 -15.47
N GLU A 21 -21.42 -16.36 -15.97
CA GLU A 21 -20.88 -15.13 -16.60
C GLU A 21 -19.90 -14.38 -15.69
N LEU A 22 -20.10 -14.38 -14.36
CA LEU A 22 -19.22 -13.70 -13.41
C LEU A 22 -17.85 -14.38 -13.31
N CYS A 23 -17.83 -15.72 -13.35
CA CYS A 23 -16.60 -16.50 -13.35
C CYS A 23 -15.80 -16.26 -14.64
N GLN A 24 -16.51 -16.09 -15.78
CA GLN A 24 -15.89 -15.80 -17.07
C GLN A 24 -15.29 -14.39 -17.12
N GLU A 25 -15.99 -13.38 -16.61
CA GLU A 25 -15.49 -12.01 -16.54
C GLU A 25 -14.26 -11.91 -15.61
N ALA A 26 -14.32 -12.58 -14.46
CA ALA A 26 -13.20 -12.70 -13.52
C ALA A 26 -11.95 -13.30 -14.19
N TYR A 27 -12.12 -14.44 -14.87
CA TYR A 27 -11.05 -15.12 -15.60
C TYR A 27 -10.42 -14.23 -16.68
N LEU A 28 -11.24 -13.56 -17.50
CA LEU A 28 -10.73 -12.66 -18.54
C LEU A 28 -10.03 -11.43 -17.94
N GLY A 29 -10.54 -10.90 -16.83
CA GLY A 29 -9.92 -9.81 -16.08
C GLY A 29 -8.55 -10.19 -15.53
N MET A 30 -8.41 -11.42 -15.02
CA MET A 30 -7.14 -12.00 -14.60
C MET A 30 -6.16 -12.16 -15.77
N LEU A 31 -6.62 -12.74 -16.88
CA LEU A 31 -5.79 -13.02 -18.05
C LEU A 31 -5.15 -11.75 -18.62
N ARG A 32 -5.90 -10.64 -18.64
CA ARG A 32 -5.41 -9.32 -19.08
C ARG A 32 -4.32 -8.73 -18.19
N GLN A 33 -4.22 -9.18 -16.94
CA GLN A 33 -3.24 -8.70 -15.95
C GLN A 33 -2.03 -9.65 -15.81
N VAL A 34 -2.04 -10.78 -16.51
CA VAL A 34 -0.88 -11.69 -16.54
C VAL A 34 0.24 -11.00 -17.32
N THR A 35 1.38 -10.84 -16.66
CA THR A 35 2.60 -10.36 -17.31
C THR A 35 3.63 -11.48 -17.38
N PRO A 36 4.33 -11.63 -18.52
CA PRO A 36 5.45 -12.56 -18.59
C PRO A 36 6.53 -12.10 -17.61
N CYS A 37 6.98 -13.01 -16.75
CA CYS A 37 8.09 -12.79 -15.84
C CYS A 37 9.32 -13.54 -16.39
N PRO A 38 10.32 -12.86 -16.97
CA PRO A 38 11.55 -13.51 -17.37
C PRO A 38 12.29 -14.01 -16.13
N ILE A 39 12.69 -15.27 -16.15
CA ILE A 39 13.50 -15.89 -15.08
C ILE A 39 14.97 -15.63 -15.42
N ASP A 40 15.59 -14.69 -14.71
CA ASP A 40 17.02 -14.41 -14.81
C ASP A 40 17.81 -15.17 -13.73
N GLN A 41 19.14 -14.98 -13.73
CA GLN A 41 20.02 -15.68 -12.80
C GLN A 41 19.70 -15.35 -11.33
N HIS A 42 19.23 -14.13 -11.04
CA HIS A 42 18.87 -13.73 -9.69
C HIS A 42 17.69 -14.54 -9.17
N ILE A 43 16.62 -14.65 -9.97
CA ILE A 43 15.45 -15.48 -9.63
C ILE A 43 15.85 -16.96 -9.48
N TRP A 44 16.75 -17.45 -10.33
CA TRP A 44 17.27 -18.82 -10.22
C TRP A 44 17.99 -19.07 -8.89
N ASP A 45 18.91 -18.19 -8.53
CA ASP A 45 19.68 -18.29 -7.29
C ASP A 45 18.74 -18.19 -6.08
N GLU A 46 17.80 -17.25 -6.09
CA GLU A 46 16.81 -17.05 -5.02
C GLU A 46 15.94 -18.29 -4.81
N SER A 47 15.50 -18.94 -5.90
CA SER A 47 14.70 -20.16 -5.82
C SER A 47 15.43 -21.32 -5.12
N GLY A 48 16.77 -21.33 -5.13
CA GLY A 48 17.58 -22.35 -4.47
C GLY A 48 17.54 -22.31 -2.94
N TYR A 49 17.11 -21.19 -2.34
CA TYR A 49 17.07 -21.02 -0.88
C TYR A 49 15.78 -21.53 -0.22
N HIS A 50 14.76 -21.87 -1.01
CA HIS A 50 13.46 -22.24 -0.48
C HIS A 50 13.26 -23.77 -0.53
N PRO A 51 13.03 -24.44 0.61
CA PRO A 51 12.89 -25.90 0.68
C PRO A 51 11.48 -26.37 0.27
N ILE A 52 10.99 -25.88 -0.86
CA ILE A 52 9.67 -26.21 -1.44
C ILE A 52 9.87 -26.79 -2.84
N ASN A 53 8.82 -27.29 -3.48
CA ASN A 53 9.00 -27.83 -4.83
C ASN A 53 9.55 -26.76 -5.78
N PHE A 54 10.30 -27.19 -6.80
CA PHE A 54 11.00 -26.32 -7.72
C PHE A 54 10.12 -25.23 -8.35
N CYS A 55 8.90 -25.58 -8.78
CA CYS A 55 7.98 -24.63 -9.39
C CYS A 55 7.49 -23.58 -8.40
N ASP A 56 7.20 -23.98 -7.16
CA ASP A 56 6.75 -23.09 -6.10
C ASP A 56 7.89 -22.22 -5.56
N ALA A 57 9.12 -22.74 -5.52
CA ALA A 57 10.31 -21.98 -5.19
C ALA A 57 10.56 -20.88 -6.23
N LEU A 58 10.39 -21.20 -7.52
CA LEU A 58 10.42 -20.23 -8.61
C LEU A 58 9.31 -19.19 -8.52
N ARG A 59 8.08 -19.60 -8.17
CA ARG A 59 6.97 -18.66 -7.95
C ARG A 59 7.26 -17.71 -6.80
N LEU A 60 7.79 -18.23 -5.69
CA LEU A 60 8.19 -17.44 -4.55
C LEU A 60 9.27 -16.44 -4.96
N ALA A 61 10.38 -16.90 -5.53
CA ALA A 61 11.47 -16.05 -6.02
C ALA A 61 10.97 -14.96 -7.00
N CYS A 62 10.11 -15.31 -7.96
CA CYS A 62 9.49 -14.32 -8.84
C CYS A 62 8.62 -13.31 -8.07
N ALA A 63 7.87 -13.76 -7.07
CA ALA A 63 7.04 -12.88 -6.25
C ALA A 63 7.89 -11.92 -5.40
N ILE A 64 9.06 -12.36 -4.91
CA ILE A 64 10.03 -11.51 -4.22
C ILE A 64 10.61 -10.48 -5.20
N ASP A 65 11.19 -10.93 -6.30
CA ASP A 65 11.85 -10.08 -7.31
C ASP A 65 10.90 -9.04 -7.91
N ARG A 66 9.67 -9.45 -8.22
CA ARG A 66 8.66 -8.59 -8.85
C ARG A 66 7.72 -7.93 -7.86
N ASN A 67 7.94 -8.12 -6.56
CA ASN A 67 7.13 -7.56 -5.50
C ASN A 67 5.62 -7.81 -5.73
N VAL A 68 5.28 -9.08 -5.95
CA VAL A 68 3.89 -9.51 -6.21
C VAL A 68 3.17 -9.70 -4.88
N ASP A 69 1.91 -9.30 -4.84
CA ASP A 69 1.04 -9.34 -3.66
C ASP A 69 0.47 -10.70 -3.31
N ALA A 70 0.39 -11.59 -4.30
CA ALA A 70 -0.13 -12.92 -4.08
C ALA A 70 0.44 -13.98 -5.02
N ILE A 71 0.55 -15.19 -4.48
CA ILE A 71 0.72 -16.43 -5.20
C ILE A 71 -0.58 -17.21 -5.12
N VAL A 72 -1.02 -17.72 -6.27
CA VAL A 72 -2.11 -18.69 -6.35
C VAL A 72 -1.49 -20.04 -6.69
N THR A 73 -1.80 -21.07 -5.91
CA THR A 73 -1.23 -22.42 -6.09
C THR A 73 -2.26 -23.49 -5.76
N TRP A 74 -2.03 -24.74 -6.16
CA TRP A 74 -2.84 -25.88 -5.71
C TRP A 74 -2.47 -26.30 -4.29
N GLU A 75 -1.22 -26.08 -3.89
CA GLU A 75 -0.65 -26.61 -2.65
C GLU A 75 -0.08 -25.48 -1.79
N PRO A 76 -0.93 -24.55 -1.29
CA PRO A 76 -0.47 -23.43 -0.47
C PRO A 76 0.26 -23.89 0.80
N ASP A 77 -0.02 -25.10 1.28
CA ASP A 77 0.63 -25.70 2.45
C ASP A 77 2.16 -25.82 2.30
N GLN A 78 2.67 -25.94 1.07
CA GLN A 78 4.12 -25.99 0.85
C GLN A 78 4.83 -24.69 1.24
N PHE A 79 4.14 -23.55 1.19
CA PHE A 79 4.70 -22.24 1.52
C PHE A 79 4.67 -21.93 3.02
N ALA A 80 3.86 -22.68 3.78
CA ALA A 80 3.71 -22.52 5.21
C ALA A 80 4.96 -23.06 5.93
N GLN A 81 5.45 -22.29 6.88
CA GLN A 81 6.64 -22.60 7.68
C GLN A 81 6.33 -22.65 9.18
N THR A 82 5.22 -22.04 9.61
CA THR A 82 4.79 -22.00 11.01
C THR A 82 3.50 -22.79 11.22
N ALA A 83 3.25 -23.22 12.46
CA ALA A 83 2.03 -23.94 12.81
C ALA A 83 0.77 -23.10 12.54
N ASP A 84 0.84 -21.79 12.79
CA ASP A 84 -0.25 -20.86 12.53
C ASP A 84 -0.57 -20.76 11.03
N GLU A 85 0.46 -20.68 10.17
CA GLU A 85 0.29 -20.69 8.71
C GLU A 85 -0.36 -22.00 8.23
N HIS A 86 0.11 -23.15 8.72
CA HIS A 86 -0.50 -24.45 8.40
C HIS A 86 -1.97 -24.53 8.85
N GLN A 87 -2.29 -24.04 10.05
CA GLN A 87 -3.67 -23.99 10.55
C GLN A 87 -4.55 -23.08 9.67
N HIS A 88 -4.01 -21.92 9.25
CA HIS A 88 -4.71 -21.01 8.34
C HIS A 88 -4.97 -21.65 6.98
N VAL A 89 -3.97 -22.34 6.39
CA VAL A 89 -4.14 -23.07 5.13
C VAL A 89 -5.20 -24.16 5.26
N GLN A 90 -5.21 -24.92 6.36
CA GLN A 90 -6.21 -25.98 6.55
C GLN A 90 -7.63 -25.43 6.70
N SER A 91 -7.79 -24.32 7.44
CA SER A 91 -9.11 -23.75 7.78
C SER A 91 -9.68 -22.87 6.67
N HIS A 92 -8.82 -22.07 6.03
CA HIS A 92 -9.23 -21.01 5.10
C HIS A 92 -8.70 -21.22 3.68
N ARG A 93 -7.79 -22.18 3.49
CA ARG A 93 -7.15 -22.46 2.19
C ARG A 93 -6.35 -21.27 1.64
N TYR A 94 -5.94 -20.36 2.51
CA TYR A 94 -4.97 -19.28 2.24
C TYR A 94 -4.31 -18.82 3.55
N PHE A 95 -3.19 -18.11 3.43
CA PHE A 95 -2.53 -17.40 4.53
C PHE A 95 -1.68 -16.24 3.99
N TYR A 96 -1.11 -15.43 4.88
CA TYR A 96 -0.18 -14.37 4.51
C TYR A 96 1.21 -14.69 5.07
N LYS A 97 2.20 -14.76 4.18
CA LYS A 97 3.60 -14.96 4.51
C LYS A 97 4.27 -13.59 4.73
N PRO A 98 4.86 -13.32 5.91
CA PRO A 98 5.65 -12.11 6.09
C PRO A 98 6.89 -12.17 5.21
N MET A 99 7.23 -11.04 4.63
CA MET A 99 8.36 -10.89 3.73
C MET A 99 9.14 -9.65 4.13
N VAL A 100 10.45 -9.73 4.02
CA VAL A 100 11.32 -8.58 4.26
C VAL A 100 11.73 -8.03 2.90
N ALA A 101 11.48 -6.74 2.68
CA ALA A 101 11.95 -6.02 1.51
C ALA A 101 12.83 -4.84 1.95
N GLU A 102 13.82 -4.53 1.11
CA GLU A 102 14.61 -3.32 1.27
C GLU A 102 13.73 -2.10 0.95
N GLY A 103 13.74 -1.12 1.85
CA GLY A 103 13.03 0.14 1.69
C GLY A 103 13.72 1.09 0.71
N LEU A 104 13.09 2.24 0.47
CA LEU A 104 13.63 3.27 -0.43
C LEU A 104 14.79 4.04 0.20
N GLU A 105 14.80 4.14 1.54
CA GLU A 105 15.88 4.75 2.29
C GLU A 105 16.90 3.67 2.70
N PRO A 106 18.21 3.97 2.65
CA PRO A 106 19.22 3.07 3.20
C PRO A 106 18.91 2.80 4.68
N ASP A 107 18.94 1.52 5.07
CA ASP A 107 18.58 0.97 6.38
C ASP A 107 17.07 0.88 6.72
N GLU A 108 16.16 1.28 5.83
CA GLU A 108 14.72 1.00 6.03
C GLU A 108 14.42 -0.46 5.63
N THR A 109 13.97 -1.26 6.60
CA THR A 109 13.51 -2.64 6.35
C THR A 109 11.99 -2.66 6.37
N LEU A 110 11.36 -3.08 5.28
CA LEU A 110 9.91 -3.13 5.15
C LEU A 110 9.39 -4.55 5.34
N MET A 111 8.36 -4.70 6.17
CA MET A 111 7.66 -5.96 6.36
C MET A 111 6.46 -6.03 5.40
N LEU A 112 6.63 -6.73 4.29
CA LEU A 112 5.58 -7.06 3.33
C LEU A 112 4.81 -8.30 3.77
N ARG A 113 3.62 -8.50 3.20
CA ARG A 113 2.82 -9.72 3.39
C ARG A 113 2.40 -10.27 2.04
N LEU A 114 3.02 -11.37 1.65
CA LEU A 114 2.68 -12.13 0.45
C LEU A 114 1.50 -13.03 0.73
N GLY A 115 0.37 -12.83 0.06
CA GLY A 115 -0.77 -13.73 0.18
C GLY A 115 -0.54 -15.02 -0.58
N VAL A 116 -0.65 -16.18 0.07
CA VAL A 116 -0.57 -17.48 -0.59
C VAL A 116 -1.94 -18.12 -0.55
N PHE A 117 -2.57 -18.28 -1.71
CA PHE A 117 -3.93 -18.77 -1.85
C PHE A 117 -3.97 -20.10 -2.57
N SER A 118 -4.85 -20.99 -2.12
CA SER A 118 -5.37 -22.01 -3.01
C SER A 118 -6.17 -21.37 -4.15
N VAL A 119 -6.28 -22.06 -5.29
CA VAL A 119 -7.17 -21.65 -6.39
C VAL A 119 -8.61 -21.38 -5.88
N ALA A 120 -9.17 -22.30 -5.09
CA ALA A 120 -10.53 -22.15 -4.56
C ALA A 120 -10.69 -20.95 -3.62
N ALA A 121 -9.75 -20.75 -2.69
CA ALA A 121 -9.77 -19.58 -1.80
C ALA A 121 -9.65 -18.28 -2.57
N PHE A 122 -8.73 -18.23 -3.54
CA PHE A 122 -8.53 -17.06 -4.37
C PHE A 122 -9.84 -16.65 -5.06
N LEU A 123 -10.56 -17.61 -5.64
CA LEU A 123 -11.81 -17.39 -6.37
C LEU A 123 -12.99 -17.02 -5.47
N LEU A 124 -13.16 -17.69 -4.32
CA LEU A 124 -14.18 -17.32 -3.34
C LEU A 124 -13.95 -15.92 -2.79
N ASN A 125 -12.69 -15.49 -2.74
CA ASN A 125 -12.33 -14.13 -2.39
C ASN A 125 -12.24 -13.22 -3.63
N PHE A 126 -12.40 -13.72 -4.87
CA PHE A 126 -12.20 -12.96 -6.11
C PHE A 126 -13.28 -11.93 -6.39
N SER A 127 -14.54 -12.22 -6.10
CA SER A 127 -15.61 -11.21 -6.20
C SER A 127 -15.43 -10.05 -5.21
N GLY A 128 -14.75 -10.31 -4.08
CA GLY A 128 -14.24 -9.26 -3.18
C GLY A 128 -12.91 -8.65 -3.65
N THR A 129 -11.99 -9.43 -4.22
CA THR A 129 -10.60 -9.05 -4.57
C THR A 129 -10.39 -8.56 -6.00
N GLY A 130 -11.41 -8.65 -6.85
CA GLY A 130 -11.49 -8.00 -8.15
C GLY A 130 -11.76 -6.51 -8.05
N ARG A 131 -12.40 -6.06 -6.95
CA ARG A 131 -12.47 -4.64 -6.54
C ARG A 131 -11.45 -4.29 -5.46
N ARG A 132 -11.23 -5.18 -4.48
CA ARG A 132 -10.10 -5.11 -3.55
C ARG A 132 -8.87 -5.64 -4.25
N ARG A 133 -8.43 -4.93 -5.32
CA ARG A 133 -7.15 -5.17 -6.00
C ARG A 133 -6.16 -5.64 -4.94
N PHE A 134 -5.41 -6.67 -5.24
CA PHE A 134 -4.24 -7.07 -4.48
C PHE A 134 -3.36 -5.84 -4.27
N LEU A 135 -3.64 -5.19 -3.15
CA LEU A 135 -3.25 -3.87 -2.74
C LEU A 135 -2.59 -4.13 -1.39
N ARG A 136 -1.47 -4.84 -1.36
CA ARG A 136 -0.53 -4.73 -0.24
C ARG A 136 0.93 -4.53 -0.66
N SER A 137 1.32 -4.85 -1.89
CA SER A 137 2.70 -4.68 -2.35
C SER A 137 2.92 -3.47 -3.25
N ARG A 138 1.86 -2.87 -3.84
CA ARG A 138 2.01 -1.55 -4.49
C ARG A 138 2.26 -0.40 -3.48
N TRP A 139 2.05 -0.64 -2.19
CA TRP A 139 2.19 0.34 -1.10
C TRP A 139 3.62 0.54 -0.60
N LEU A 140 4.61 0.14 -1.41
CA LEU A 140 5.99 0.64 -1.28
C LEU A 140 6.06 2.15 -1.51
N GLN A 141 5.08 2.74 -2.22
CA GLN A 141 5.00 4.18 -2.38
C GLN A 141 4.10 4.77 -1.30
N CYS A 142 4.72 5.51 -0.40
CA CYS A 142 4.04 6.41 0.52
C CYS A 142 3.43 7.58 -0.26
N PHE A 143 2.33 8.15 0.23
CA PHE A 143 1.85 9.43 -0.27
C PHE A 143 3.00 10.44 -0.23
N ARG A 144 3.15 11.23 -1.29
CA ARG A 144 4.21 12.22 -1.39
C ARG A 144 3.65 13.56 -1.83
N LEU A 145 4.00 14.61 -1.09
CA LEU A 145 3.60 15.98 -1.44
C LEU A 145 4.52 16.54 -2.51
N GLU A 146 3.98 16.71 -3.71
CA GLU A 146 4.72 17.25 -4.86
C GLU A 146 4.59 18.77 -4.91
N ALA A 147 3.35 19.26 -4.85
CA ALA A 147 3.04 20.67 -4.91
C ALA A 147 2.08 21.06 -3.78
N LEU A 148 2.28 22.28 -3.29
CA LEU A 148 1.38 22.97 -2.37
C LEU A 148 1.31 24.42 -2.83
N GLN A 149 0.10 24.87 -3.13
CA GLN A 149 -0.23 26.27 -3.34
C GLN A 149 -1.24 26.68 -2.30
N PHE A 150 -1.06 27.88 -1.76
CA PHE A 150 -1.92 28.39 -0.73
C PHE A 150 -2.47 29.75 -1.15
N GLY A 151 -3.78 29.91 -0.97
CA GLY A 151 -4.51 31.14 -1.21
C GLY A 151 -5.26 31.56 0.05
N CYS A 152 -5.45 32.86 0.21
CA CYS A 152 -6.30 33.43 1.24
C CYS A 152 -7.28 34.38 0.56
N SER A 153 -8.58 34.16 0.74
CA SER A 153 -9.63 35.03 0.21
C SER A 153 -10.51 35.50 1.36
N GLY A 154 -10.26 36.71 1.85
CA GLY A 154 -10.95 37.21 3.05
C GLY A 154 -10.60 36.38 4.28
N SER A 155 -11.61 35.79 4.92
CA SER A 155 -11.45 34.90 6.07
C SER A 155 -11.29 33.42 5.72
N GLU A 156 -11.44 33.04 4.44
CA GLU A 156 -11.28 31.65 4.00
C GLU A 156 -9.85 31.36 3.55
N HIS A 157 -9.30 30.26 4.05
CA HIS A 157 -8.02 29.72 3.64
C HIS A 157 -8.23 28.61 2.63
N GLN A 158 -7.54 28.67 1.49
CA GLN A 158 -7.62 27.67 0.42
C GLN A 158 -6.26 27.03 0.20
N ALA A 159 -6.23 25.70 0.13
CA ALA A 159 -5.05 24.93 -0.22
C ALA A 159 -5.33 24.15 -1.51
N SER A 160 -4.39 24.24 -2.45
CA SER A 160 -4.31 23.38 -3.62
C SER A 160 -3.07 22.51 -3.47
N ILE A 161 -3.25 21.19 -3.42
CA ILE A 161 -2.15 20.24 -3.28
C ILE A 161 -2.07 19.34 -4.49
N THR A 162 -0.87 18.88 -4.80
CA THR A 162 -0.64 17.72 -5.66
C THR A 162 0.03 16.64 -4.84
N LEU A 163 -0.66 15.52 -4.65
CA LEU A 163 -0.13 14.31 -4.03
C LEU A 163 0.17 13.26 -5.08
N CYS A 164 1.34 12.65 -5.00
CA CYS A 164 1.59 11.36 -5.61
C CYS A 164 0.99 10.30 -4.70
N ASP A 165 0.03 9.52 -5.21
CA ASP A 165 -0.61 8.44 -4.47
C ASP A 165 0.28 7.18 -4.43
N PRO A 166 -0.09 6.16 -3.63
CA PRO A 166 0.65 4.90 -3.57
C PRO A 166 0.68 4.11 -4.89
N THR A 167 -0.15 4.45 -5.87
CA THR A 167 -0.15 3.81 -7.19
C THR A 167 0.83 4.49 -8.16
N GLY A 168 1.39 5.65 -7.77
CA GLY A 168 2.25 6.50 -8.59
C GLY A 168 1.47 7.52 -9.43
N GLU A 169 0.16 7.67 -9.21
CA GLU A 169 -0.67 8.67 -9.87
C GLU A 169 -0.62 10.01 -9.14
N TYR A 170 -0.56 11.11 -9.91
CA TYR A 170 -0.58 12.46 -9.36
C TYR A 170 -2.00 13.00 -9.31
N LEU A 171 -2.46 13.32 -8.11
CA LEU A 171 -3.79 13.86 -7.85
C LEU A 171 -3.70 15.29 -7.33
N THR A 172 -4.37 16.20 -8.02
CA THR A 172 -4.50 17.59 -7.59
C THR A 172 -5.87 17.83 -6.97
N VAL A 173 -5.89 18.35 -5.74
CA VAL A 173 -7.11 18.62 -4.98
C VAL A 173 -7.05 20.01 -4.38
N ASN A 174 -8.22 20.65 -4.33
CA ASN A 174 -8.41 21.95 -3.70
C ASN A 174 -9.37 21.82 -2.51
N ALA A 175 -9.03 22.38 -1.36
CA ALA A 175 -9.92 22.44 -0.20
C ALA A 175 -9.83 23.82 0.48
N SER A 176 -10.89 24.15 1.20
CA SER A 176 -10.98 25.35 2.04
C SER A 176 -11.03 24.95 3.50
N GLY A 177 -10.53 25.78 4.41
CA GLY A 177 -10.60 25.53 5.85
C GLY A 177 -10.57 26.80 6.68
N ASP A 178 -10.85 26.63 7.97
CA ASP A 178 -10.90 27.72 8.97
C ASP A 178 -9.50 28.21 9.37
N SER A 179 -8.47 27.43 9.04
CA SER A 179 -7.06 27.78 9.21
C SER A 179 -6.23 27.31 8.03
N PRO A 180 -5.01 27.83 7.84
CA PRO A 180 -4.12 27.35 6.77
C PRO A 180 -3.84 25.85 6.85
N PHE A 181 -3.66 25.33 8.07
CA PHE A 181 -3.41 23.91 8.28
C PHE A 181 -4.68 23.09 8.02
N ASP A 182 -5.85 23.56 8.46
CA ASP A 182 -7.13 22.88 8.22
C ASP A 182 -7.42 22.72 6.72
N ALA A 183 -7.21 23.77 5.92
CA ALA A 183 -7.36 23.68 4.46
C ALA A 183 -6.40 22.64 3.85
N ILE A 184 -5.15 22.58 4.31
CA ILE A 184 -4.17 21.58 3.89
C ILE A 184 -4.60 20.17 4.32
N GLN A 185 -5.05 20.02 5.57
CA GLN A 185 -5.48 18.75 6.14
C GLN A 185 -6.65 18.19 5.33
N GLN A 186 -7.67 18.99 5.08
CA GLN A 186 -8.84 18.59 4.29
C GLN A 186 -8.47 18.24 2.84
N ALA A 187 -7.55 18.98 2.20
CA ALA A 187 -7.11 18.67 0.84
C ALA A 187 -6.40 17.31 0.79
N ILE A 188 -5.55 17.01 1.79
CA ILE A 188 -4.85 15.73 1.89
C ILE A 188 -5.84 14.61 2.19
N ASP A 189 -6.73 14.82 3.16
CA ASP A 189 -7.75 13.86 3.58
C ASP A 189 -8.67 13.47 2.41
N GLN A 190 -9.09 14.43 1.57
CA GLN A 190 -9.87 14.14 0.36
C GLN A 190 -9.20 13.20 -0.65
N VAL A 191 -7.87 13.16 -0.68
CA VAL A 191 -7.13 12.20 -1.51
C VAL A 191 -7.05 10.86 -0.78
N VAL A 192 -6.67 10.88 0.49
CA VAL A 192 -6.45 9.69 1.31
C VAL A 192 -7.73 8.87 1.51
N ASP A 193 -8.85 9.55 1.76
CA ASP A 193 -10.15 8.92 2.03
C ASP A 193 -10.73 8.22 0.78
N ARG A 194 -10.13 8.41 -0.41
CA ARG A 194 -10.45 7.58 -1.59
C ARG A 194 -9.88 6.17 -1.51
N TYR A 195 -8.88 5.97 -0.65
CA TYR A 195 -8.14 4.72 -0.53
C TYR A 195 -8.33 4.07 0.85
N PHE A 196 -8.55 4.87 1.90
CA PHE A 196 -8.54 4.37 3.28
C PHE A 196 -9.71 4.92 4.09
N GLU A 197 -10.29 4.08 4.94
CA GLU A 197 -11.31 4.52 5.88
C GLU A 197 -10.62 4.85 7.20
N ILE A 198 -10.05 6.05 7.26
CA ILE A 198 -9.31 6.50 8.43
C ILE A 198 -10.24 7.29 9.36
N PRO A 199 -10.26 7.01 10.68
CA PRO A 199 -11.00 7.80 11.64
C PRO A 199 -10.68 9.30 11.56
N ALA A 200 -11.55 10.13 12.13
CA ALA A 200 -11.35 11.57 12.17
C ALA A 200 -10.00 11.92 12.80
N ARG A 201 -9.26 12.79 12.11
CA ARG A 201 -7.91 13.22 12.47
C ARG A 201 -7.98 14.63 13.03
N GLN A 202 -7.46 14.82 14.24
CA GLN A 202 -7.47 16.12 14.91
C GLN A 202 -6.04 16.56 15.23
N LEU A 203 -5.70 17.78 14.84
CA LEU A 203 -4.47 18.43 15.26
C LEU A 203 -4.54 18.76 16.76
N SER A 204 -3.79 18.03 17.58
CA SER A 204 -3.68 18.30 19.02
C SER A 204 -2.53 19.24 19.36
N ARG A 205 -1.45 19.23 18.59
CA ARG A 205 -0.33 20.18 18.75
C ARG A 205 0.30 20.56 17.44
N PHE A 206 0.74 21.81 17.39
CA PHE A 206 1.54 22.38 16.31
C PHE A 206 2.59 23.29 16.93
N TYR A 207 3.87 23.02 16.68
CA TYR A 207 4.93 23.87 17.17
C TYR A 207 6.20 23.81 16.29
N VAL A 208 6.99 24.87 16.40
CA VAL A 208 8.31 24.98 15.78
C VAL A 208 9.34 24.84 16.92
N PRO A 209 10.26 23.86 16.86
CA PRO A 209 11.31 23.71 17.87
C PRO A 209 12.15 24.98 17.99
N GLN A 210 12.70 25.23 19.19
CA GLN A 210 13.53 26.41 19.47
C GLN A 210 14.94 26.29 18.86
N THR A 211 15.02 26.19 17.53
CA THR A 211 16.27 26.06 16.78
C THR A 211 16.60 27.43 16.15
N PRO A 212 17.88 27.87 16.08
CA PRO A 212 18.22 29.16 15.51
C PRO A 212 17.87 29.21 14.01
N ILE A 213 16.84 29.98 13.66
CA ILE A 213 16.46 30.25 12.27
C ILE A 213 17.36 31.38 11.75
N LEU A 214 18.40 31.03 10.99
CA LEU A 214 19.39 31.98 10.49
C LEU A 214 19.08 32.42 9.06
N GLY A 215 18.34 33.53 8.93
CA GLY A 215 18.07 34.20 7.66
C GLY A 215 16.70 33.90 7.05
N ALA A 216 16.30 34.71 6.06
CA ALA A 216 14.95 34.68 5.48
C ALA A 216 14.61 33.38 4.71
N ASN A 217 15.63 32.63 4.27
CA ASN A 217 15.47 31.35 3.56
C ASN A 217 15.85 30.14 4.44
N ALA A 218 15.97 30.34 5.75
CA ALA A 218 16.31 29.26 6.65
C ALA A 218 15.24 28.16 6.64
N THR A 219 15.70 26.92 6.66
CA THR A 219 14.84 25.77 6.82
C THR A 219 14.22 25.80 8.22
N VAL A 220 12.91 25.63 8.28
CA VAL A 220 12.15 25.58 9.53
C VAL A 220 11.64 24.16 9.72
N GLU A 221 11.93 23.58 10.89
CA GLU A 221 11.30 22.33 11.31
C GLU A 221 9.93 22.62 11.92
N VAL A 222 8.91 21.91 11.47
CA VAL A 222 7.57 21.93 12.05
C VAL A 222 7.27 20.57 12.62
N VAL A 223 6.80 20.54 13.87
CA VAL A 223 6.32 19.34 14.54
C VAL A 223 4.81 19.44 14.71
N ILE A 224 4.11 18.37 14.33
CA ILE A 224 2.68 18.23 14.55
C ILE A 224 2.39 16.98 15.38
N CYS A 225 1.32 17.04 16.15
CA CYS A 225 0.72 15.89 16.82
C CYS A 225 -0.72 15.75 16.33
N ILE A 226 -1.05 14.57 15.82
CA ILE A 226 -2.38 14.22 15.34
C ILE A 226 -2.95 13.13 16.24
N GLU A 227 -4.17 13.35 16.73
CA GLU A 227 -4.99 12.33 17.37
C GLU A 227 -5.87 11.67 16.32
N CYS A 228 -5.92 10.34 16.32
CA CYS A 228 -6.72 9.54 15.42
C CYS A 228 -7.25 8.32 16.16
N GLY A 229 -8.52 8.35 16.58
CA GLY A 229 -9.07 7.34 17.48
C GLY A 229 -8.32 7.30 18.81
N ASP A 230 -7.78 6.13 19.18
CA ASP A 230 -6.99 5.94 20.40
C ASP A 230 -5.47 6.16 20.20
N GLN A 231 -5.06 6.63 19.02
CA GLN A 231 -3.65 6.83 18.66
C GLN A 231 -3.28 8.32 18.64
N SER A 232 -2.14 8.65 19.25
CA SER A 232 -1.49 9.96 19.15
C SER A 232 -0.18 9.80 18.39
N ILE A 233 -0.07 10.45 17.23
CA ILE A 233 1.09 10.33 16.34
C ILE A 233 1.77 11.69 16.22
N GLN A 234 3.07 11.72 16.53
CA GLN A 234 3.90 12.91 16.39
C GLN A 234 4.87 12.74 15.22
N LYS A 235 4.89 13.72 14.31
CA LYS A 235 5.83 13.77 13.18
C LYS A 235 6.37 15.18 12.97
N SER A 236 7.54 15.24 12.36
CA SER A 236 8.15 16.49 11.93
C SER A 236 8.65 16.45 10.50
N ALA A 237 8.72 17.62 9.88
CA ALA A 237 9.39 17.82 8.60
C ALA A 237 9.99 19.22 8.56
N SER A 238 10.94 19.41 7.64
CA SER A 238 11.77 20.60 7.56
C SER A 238 11.71 21.17 6.15
N HIS A 239 11.28 22.42 6.02
CA HIS A 239 11.21 23.11 4.73
C HIS A 239 11.45 24.61 4.93
N SER A 240 11.91 25.31 3.89
CA SER A 240 11.99 26.79 3.88
C SER A 240 10.63 27.50 3.91
N ASN A 241 9.53 26.74 3.82
CA ASN A 241 8.15 27.23 3.89
C ASN A 241 7.46 26.43 5.00
N MET A 242 7.08 27.12 6.08
CA MET A 242 6.48 26.50 7.27
C MET A 242 5.21 25.72 6.95
N LEU A 243 4.36 26.19 6.03
CA LEU A 243 3.13 25.48 5.65
C LEU A 243 3.44 24.20 4.88
N ARG A 244 4.48 24.22 4.04
CA ARG A 244 4.94 23.00 3.35
C ARG A 244 5.55 22.00 4.32
N ALA A 245 6.37 22.45 5.27
CA ALA A 245 6.87 21.59 6.34
C ALA A 245 5.72 20.95 7.14
N ALA A 246 4.69 21.72 7.48
CA ALA A 246 3.52 21.20 8.16
C ALA A 246 2.77 20.13 7.32
N ALA A 247 2.57 20.40 6.03
CA ALA A 247 1.93 19.47 5.11
C ALA A 247 2.73 18.17 4.95
N GLU A 248 4.05 18.26 4.79
CA GLU A 248 4.95 17.10 4.72
C GLU A 248 4.94 16.29 6.01
N ALA A 249 4.91 16.96 7.17
CA ALA A 249 4.78 16.28 8.47
C ALA A 249 3.44 15.54 8.57
N TYR A 250 2.35 16.12 8.07
CA TYR A 250 1.04 15.48 8.03
C TYR A 250 0.99 14.28 7.09
N VAL A 251 1.59 14.39 5.91
CA VAL A 251 1.75 13.23 5.00
C VAL A 251 2.51 12.09 5.68
N LYS A 252 3.54 12.38 6.48
CA LYS A 252 4.23 11.35 7.28
C LYS A 252 3.31 10.69 8.31
N VAL A 253 2.40 11.44 8.94
CA VAL A 253 1.38 10.87 9.85
C VAL A 253 0.46 9.92 9.09
N ILE A 254 -0.04 10.35 7.92
CA ILE A 254 -0.90 9.51 7.07
C ILE A 254 -0.19 8.21 6.69
N ASN A 255 1.05 8.31 6.22
CA ASN A 255 1.82 7.14 5.82
C ASN A 255 2.02 6.14 6.98
N ASP A 256 2.24 6.64 8.21
CA ASP A 256 2.29 5.80 9.41
C ASP A 256 0.95 5.12 9.70
N LEU A 257 -0.16 5.87 9.64
CA LEU A 257 -1.51 5.31 9.83
C LEU A 257 -1.82 4.22 8.80
N CYS A 258 -1.49 4.45 7.53
CA CYS A 258 -1.70 3.50 6.44
C CYS A 258 -0.83 2.24 6.55
N ARG A 259 0.31 2.30 7.25
CA ARG A 259 1.18 1.14 7.51
C ARG A 259 0.63 0.24 8.63
N HIS A 260 -0.37 0.67 9.39
CA HIS A 260 -0.92 -0.12 10.50
C HIS A 260 -1.77 -1.29 9.99
N PRO A 261 -1.54 -2.55 10.45
CA PRO A 261 -2.08 -3.77 9.84
C PRO A 261 -3.61 -3.95 9.90
N ASP A 262 -4.30 -3.18 10.73
CA ASP A 262 -5.73 -3.35 11.07
C ASP A 262 -6.65 -2.25 10.49
N MET A 263 -6.13 -1.38 9.62
CA MET A 263 -6.94 -0.27 9.08
C MET A 263 -7.97 -0.74 8.02
N PRO A 264 -9.25 -0.36 8.16
CA PRO A 264 -10.27 -0.62 7.15
C PRO A 264 -10.03 0.21 5.89
N ILE A 265 -10.26 -0.40 4.72
CA ILE A 265 -10.08 0.19 3.39
C ILE A 265 -11.47 0.49 2.83
N VAL A 266 -11.69 1.68 2.29
CA VAL A 266 -12.98 2.07 1.68
C VAL A 266 -13.22 1.22 0.42
N ALA A 267 -14.45 0.71 0.27
CA ALA A 267 -14.88 -0.25 -0.76
C ALA A 267 -15.29 0.36 -2.10
#